data_AF-A0AA38UW88-F1
#
_entry.id   AF-A0AA38UW88-F1
#
_cell.length_a   1.000
_cell.length_b   1.000
_cell.length_c   1.000
_cell.angle_alpha   90.00
_cell.angle_beta   90.00
_cell.angle_gamma   90.00
#
_symmetry.space_group_name_H-M   'P 1'
#
loop_
_entity.id
_entity.type
_entity.pdbx_description
1 polymer ?
#
loop_
_entity_poly.entity_id
_entity_poly.type
_entity_poly.pdbx_seq_one_letter_code
_entity_poly.pdbx_strand_id
1 'polypeptide(L)'
;MLWSRKGRTQTYTLTNKFSSFPASFLLTTDVYFFTPPELAELVAEVRGSLPIIINTTFSSPFDIPPLVNLKEPYERMHAIDRERSRHSPELYAIWNGKPYFLDEALKNSEKQYSYAFWTDAGSFRKEHAYQSWPDSARVEEVWNEGSKLSGVAKEDLLFFPMWEPPHASMRNWQDTLGPVDTDFSEGSFFGGSPQTVRWWKELFYLYHDHYLTEGIFVGKDQTLINALFLLYPSRIITVWVTDPDAPAHQGLITSVEGSLGSCGDNWYYYQFWLSDVQTRNQMRKLWNSISWFQWWKERSTCRLTRTLSVKDVLNRRFGAKWSPPTGSLPSVPSS
;
A
#
# COMPACT_ATOMS: atom_id res chain seq x y z
N MET A 1 2.50 -7.07 9.54
CA MET A 1 2.20 -6.81 10.97
C MET A 1 3.36 -6.06 11.63
N LEU A 2 3.11 -5.07 12.51
CA LEU A 2 4.13 -4.30 13.27
C LEU A 2 4.67 -5.06 14.50
N TRP A 3 5.99 -5.10 14.65
CA TRP A 3 6.71 -5.52 15.86
C TRP A 3 7.27 -4.28 16.57
N SER A 4 7.14 -4.20 17.90
CA SER A 4 7.84 -3.18 18.69
C SER A 4 8.41 -3.86 19.93
N ARG A 5 9.74 -3.85 20.04
CA ARG A 5 10.42 -4.17 21.30
C ARG A 5 11.31 -2.99 21.69
N LYS A 6 10.87 -2.18 22.65
CA LYS A 6 11.79 -1.51 23.59
C LYS A 6 11.76 -2.30 24.89
N GLY A 7 12.95 -2.70 25.32
CA GLY A 7 13.16 -3.63 26.42
C GLY A 7 12.68 -3.13 27.78
N ARG A 8 12.42 -4.15 28.62
CA ARG A 8 12.11 -4.15 30.06
C ARG A 8 10.68 -3.75 30.46
N THR A 9 9.94 -4.79 30.90
CA THR A 9 8.71 -4.73 31.70
C THR A 9 7.54 -3.97 31.07
N GLN A 10 6.88 -4.55 30.06
CA GLN A 10 5.58 -4.07 29.56
C GLN A 10 4.70 -5.21 29.07
N THR A 11 4.20 -6.05 29.98
CA THR A 11 3.03 -6.90 29.71
C THR A 11 1.73 -6.08 29.70
N TYR A 12 1.76 -4.84 30.20
CA TYR A 12 0.58 -3.96 30.36
C TYR A 12 0.29 -3.01 29.19
N THR A 13 1.13 -2.95 28.15
CA THR A 13 0.98 -1.95 27.06
C THR A 13 0.50 -2.54 25.72
N LEU A 14 0.58 -3.86 25.53
CA LEU A 14 0.11 -4.50 24.30
C LEU A 14 -1.42 -4.52 24.22
N THR A 15 -2.11 -4.79 25.33
CA THR A 15 -3.58 -4.79 25.44
C THR A 15 -4.21 -3.44 25.09
N ASN A 16 -3.58 -2.31 25.46
CA ASN A 16 -4.11 -0.97 25.19
C ASN A 16 -3.93 -0.48 23.74
N LYS A 17 -3.07 -1.10 22.92
CA LYS A 17 -3.02 -0.79 21.47
C LYS A 17 -4.00 -1.65 20.69
N PHE A 18 -4.23 -2.89 21.12
CA PHE A 18 -5.23 -3.79 20.55
C PHE A 18 -6.68 -3.39 20.89
N SER A 19 -6.94 -2.55 21.91
CA SER A 19 -8.29 -2.05 22.19
C SER A 19 -8.85 -1.12 21.08
N SER A 20 -7.98 -0.55 20.24
CA SER A 20 -8.37 0.25 19.05
C SER A 20 -8.48 -0.57 17.75
N PHE A 21 -8.13 -1.86 17.79
CA PHE A 21 -8.21 -2.79 16.66
C PHE A 21 -9.62 -3.29 16.27
N PRO A 22 -10.70 -3.22 17.08
CA PRO A 22 -11.99 -3.82 16.72
C PRO A 22 -12.58 -3.31 15.40
N ALA A 23 -12.32 -2.06 15.03
CA ALA A 23 -12.82 -1.49 13.77
C ALA A 23 -12.24 -2.20 12.54
N SER A 24 -10.94 -2.51 12.53
CA SER A 24 -10.25 -3.18 11.42
C SER A 24 -10.80 -4.56 11.09
N PHE A 25 -11.49 -5.19 12.03
CA PHE A 25 -11.93 -6.57 11.93
C PHE A 25 -13.39 -6.69 11.50
N LEU A 26 -14.06 -5.60 11.10
CA LEU A 26 -15.46 -5.61 10.63
C LEU A 26 -15.63 -5.95 9.14
N LEU A 27 -14.53 -6.17 8.41
CA LEU A 27 -14.55 -6.52 6.98
C LEU A 27 -15.12 -7.93 6.75
N THR A 28 -16.06 -8.10 5.85
CA THR A 28 -16.68 -9.40 5.51
C THR A 28 -15.91 -10.16 4.43
N THR A 29 -15.05 -9.48 3.68
CA THR A 29 -14.14 -10.07 2.69
C THR A 29 -13.21 -11.09 3.36
N ASP A 30 -12.81 -12.11 2.60
CA ASP A 30 -11.83 -13.09 3.05
C ASP A 30 -10.52 -12.40 3.45
N VAL A 31 -10.03 -12.69 4.66
CA VAL A 31 -8.77 -12.14 5.20
C VAL A 31 -7.79 -13.28 5.40
N TYR A 32 -6.62 -13.18 4.77
CA TYR A 32 -5.46 -14.02 5.08
C TYR A 32 -4.50 -13.20 5.95
N PHE A 33 -4.25 -13.66 7.18
CA PHE A 33 -3.58 -12.87 8.20
C PHE A 33 -2.32 -13.57 8.71
N PHE A 34 -1.17 -12.96 8.47
CA PHE A 34 0.11 -13.43 9.01
C PHE A 34 0.37 -12.82 10.39
N THR A 35 0.64 -13.68 11.36
CA THR A 35 0.90 -13.31 12.75
C THR A 35 1.83 -14.33 13.40
N PRO A 36 2.70 -13.95 14.35
CA PRO A 36 3.44 -14.95 15.10
C PRO A 36 2.48 -15.83 15.93
N PRO A 37 2.87 -17.09 16.25
CA PRO A 37 1.99 -18.05 16.93
C PRO A 37 1.35 -17.51 18.21
N GLU A 38 2.10 -16.76 19.02
CA GLU A 38 1.64 -16.22 20.30
C GLU A 38 0.54 -15.15 20.19
N LEU A 39 0.27 -14.63 18.99
CA LEU A 39 -0.77 -13.64 18.73
C LEU A 39 -1.99 -14.23 18.00
N ALA A 40 -1.96 -15.51 17.62
CA ALA A 40 -3.01 -16.14 16.81
C ALA A 40 -4.37 -16.13 17.51
N GLU A 41 -4.40 -16.49 18.80
CA GLU A 41 -5.65 -16.50 19.60
C GLU A 41 -6.25 -15.10 19.71
N LEU A 42 -5.41 -14.09 19.99
CA LEU A 42 -5.86 -12.69 20.07
C LEU A 42 -6.45 -12.20 18.74
N VAL A 43 -5.80 -12.53 17.62
CA VAL A 43 -6.30 -12.18 16.28
C VAL A 43 -7.64 -12.86 16.00
N ALA A 44 -7.79 -14.14 16.35
CA ALA A 44 -9.06 -14.85 16.21
C ALA A 44 -10.16 -14.26 17.09
N GLU A 45 -9.85 -13.94 18.34
CA GLU A 45 -10.78 -13.33 19.29
C GLU A 45 -11.28 -11.97 18.80
N VAL A 46 -10.36 -11.10 18.37
CA VAL A 46 -10.70 -9.77 17.83
C VAL A 46 -11.49 -9.88 16.52
N ARG A 47 -11.27 -10.92 15.71
CA ARG A 47 -12.05 -11.19 14.49
C ARG A 47 -13.49 -11.62 14.80
N GLY A 48 -13.70 -12.33 15.90
CA GLY A 48 -14.99 -12.92 16.21
C GLY A 48 -15.38 -13.99 15.19
N SER A 49 -16.61 -13.91 14.66
CA SER A 49 -17.16 -14.92 13.75
C SER A 49 -16.89 -14.67 12.25
N LEU A 50 -16.20 -13.59 11.91
CA LEU A 50 -15.96 -13.23 10.51
C LEU A 50 -14.85 -14.10 9.88
N PRO A 51 -14.92 -14.41 8.57
CA PRO A 51 -13.94 -15.29 7.91
C PRO A 51 -12.51 -14.79 8.05
N ILE A 52 -11.59 -15.66 8.46
CA ILE A 52 -10.15 -15.36 8.52
C ILE A 52 -9.35 -16.66 8.38
N ILE A 53 -8.25 -16.61 7.65
CA ILE A 53 -7.22 -17.64 7.64
C ILE A 53 -6.01 -17.06 8.37
N ILE A 54 -5.67 -17.63 9.52
CA ILE A 54 -4.52 -17.18 10.32
C ILE A 54 -3.33 -18.08 9.98
N ASN A 55 -2.28 -17.48 9.45
CA ASN A 55 -1.01 -18.15 9.19
C ASN A 55 0.02 -17.76 10.24
N THR A 56 0.51 -18.77 10.96
CA THR A 56 1.47 -18.63 12.05
C THR A 56 2.82 -19.26 11.74
N THR A 57 3.15 -19.45 10.46
CA THR A 57 4.38 -20.14 10.02
C THR A 57 5.65 -19.42 10.48
N PHE A 58 5.59 -18.10 10.68
CA PHE A 58 6.76 -17.28 11.00
C PHE A 58 6.68 -16.75 12.43
N SER A 59 7.69 -17.04 13.25
CA SER A 59 7.78 -16.55 14.64
C SER A 59 8.52 -15.20 14.71
N SER A 60 9.33 -14.91 13.70
CA SER A 60 10.11 -13.69 13.53
C SER A 60 9.95 -13.14 12.11
N PRO A 61 10.02 -11.81 11.89
CA PRO A 61 10.11 -11.25 10.55
C PRO A 61 11.29 -11.77 9.72
N PHE A 62 12.34 -12.27 10.37
CA PHE A 62 13.49 -12.86 9.69
C PHE A 62 13.33 -14.36 9.38
N ASP A 63 12.20 -14.97 9.75
CA ASP A 63 11.84 -16.33 9.31
C ASP A 63 11.13 -16.32 7.94
N ILE A 64 10.77 -15.13 7.44
CA ILE A 64 10.15 -14.95 6.12
C ILE A 64 11.19 -15.34 5.06
N PRO A 65 10.92 -16.29 4.15
CA PRO A 65 11.95 -16.91 3.31
C PRO A 65 12.89 -15.97 2.55
N PRO A 66 12.42 -14.94 1.82
CA PRO A 66 13.33 -13.99 1.16
C PRO A 66 14.14 -13.11 2.11
N LEU A 67 13.86 -13.14 3.41
CA LEU A 67 14.48 -12.29 4.43
C LEU A 67 15.36 -13.07 5.41
N VAL A 68 15.49 -14.39 5.20
CA VAL A 68 16.40 -15.23 5.95
C VAL A 68 17.82 -14.70 5.78
N ASN A 69 18.57 -14.64 6.89
CA ASN A 69 19.92 -14.08 6.98
C ASN A 69 20.02 -12.55 6.74
N LEU A 70 18.91 -11.81 6.65
CA LEU A 70 18.94 -10.36 6.45
C LEU A 70 18.97 -9.54 7.74
N LYS A 71 18.93 -10.18 8.91
CA LYS A 71 18.97 -9.48 10.20
C LYS A 71 20.20 -8.59 10.34
N GLU A 72 21.40 -9.15 10.19
CA GLU A 72 22.63 -8.37 10.32
C GLU A 72 22.77 -7.28 9.24
N PRO A 73 22.50 -7.54 7.94
CA PRO A 73 22.43 -6.47 6.94
C PRO A 73 21.48 -5.32 7.34
N TYR A 74 20.29 -5.64 7.85
CA TYR A 74 19.32 -4.64 8.25
C TYR A 74 19.73 -3.87 9.52
N GLU A 75 20.42 -4.52 10.46
CA GLU A 75 21.05 -3.84 11.61
C GLU A 75 22.11 -2.83 11.15
N ARG A 76 22.93 -3.18 10.15
CA ARG A 76 23.91 -2.25 9.56
C ARG A 76 23.22 -1.09 8.85
N MET A 77 22.14 -1.35 8.11
CA MET A 77 21.35 -0.30 7.46
C MET A 77 20.66 0.62 8.47
N HIS A 78 20.12 0.06 9.57
CA HIS A 78 19.51 0.85 10.64
C HIS A 78 20.50 1.81 11.29
N ALA A 79 21.79 1.44 11.38
CA ALA A 79 22.82 2.30 11.92
C ALA A 79 22.99 3.62 11.12
N ILE A 80 22.74 3.58 9.81
CA ILE A 80 22.85 4.72 8.88
C ILE A 80 21.50 5.35 8.50
N ASP A 81 20.38 4.78 8.97
CA ASP A 81 19.06 5.33 8.70
C ASP A 81 18.86 6.67 9.42
N ARG A 82 18.51 7.70 8.64
CA ARG A 82 18.18 9.05 9.12
C ARG A 82 16.94 9.03 10.01
N GLU A 83 16.08 8.04 9.83
CA GLU A 83 14.81 7.85 10.53
C GLU A 83 14.86 6.71 11.58
N ARG A 84 16.06 6.24 11.94
CA ARG A 84 16.27 5.09 12.85
C ARG A 84 15.60 5.19 14.22
N SER A 85 15.20 6.40 14.64
CA SER A 85 14.49 6.63 15.90
C SER A 85 13.05 6.10 15.89
N ARG A 86 12.46 5.95 14.70
CA ARG A 86 11.11 5.41 14.47
C ARG A 86 11.11 4.10 13.69
N HIS A 87 12.25 3.66 13.19
CA HIS A 87 12.41 2.41 12.47
C HIS A 87 13.20 1.38 13.28
N SER A 88 13.12 0.11 12.85
CA SER A 88 13.95 -0.98 13.36
C SER A 88 14.24 -1.98 12.23
N PRO A 89 15.28 -2.82 12.35
CA PRO A 89 15.56 -3.89 11.41
C PRO A 89 14.34 -4.81 11.16
N GLU A 90 13.56 -5.09 12.19
CA GLU A 90 12.36 -5.93 12.09
C GLU A 90 11.24 -5.24 11.35
N LEU A 91 11.13 -3.91 11.47
CA LEU A 91 10.18 -3.14 10.68
C LEU A 91 10.53 -3.20 9.19
N TYR A 92 11.82 -3.11 8.85
CA TYR A 92 12.29 -3.29 7.48
C TYR A 92 11.94 -4.68 6.94
N ALA A 93 12.13 -5.73 7.75
CA ALA A 93 11.75 -7.08 7.35
C ALA A 93 10.24 -7.22 7.11
N ILE A 94 9.41 -6.61 7.94
CA ILE A 94 7.96 -6.61 7.70
C ILE A 94 7.59 -5.88 6.41
N TRP A 95 8.19 -4.72 6.17
CA TRP A 95 7.96 -3.92 4.96
C TRP A 95 8.40 -4.65 3.69
N ASN A 96 9.62 -5.20 3.70
CA ASN A 96 10.14 -5.96 2.57
C ASN A 96 9.52 -7.36 2.44
N GLY A 97 8.77 -7.83 3.44
CA GLY A 97 8.04 -9.10 3.40
C GLY A 97 6.69 -9.04 2.70
N LYS A 98 6.13 -7.84 2.46
CA LYS A 98 4.76 -7.68 1.92
C LYS A 98 4.52 -8.39 0.58
N PRO A 99 5.42 -8.29 -0.42
CA PRO A 99 5.21 -8.99 -1.70
C PRO A 99 5.20 -10.51 -1.54
N TYR A 100 6.06 -11.04 -0.67
CA TYR A 100 6.07 -12.47 -0.35
C TYR A 100 4.77 -12.91 0.31
N PHE A 101 4.32 -12.19 1.34
CA PHE A 101 3.09 -12.55 2.05
C PHE A 101 1.87 -12.60 1.14
N LEU A 102 1.74 -11.66 0.21
CA LEU A 102 0.60 -11.64 -0.71
C LEU A 102 0.61 -12.84 -1.68
N ASP A 103 1.77 -13.16 -2.27
CA ASP A 103 1.93 -14.35 -3.13
C ASP A 103 1.72 -15.65 -2.34
N GLU A 104 2.22 -15.71 -1.11
CA GLU A 104 2.12 -16.89 -0.25
C GLU A 104 0.67 -17.14 0.19
N ALA A 105 -0.09 -16.08 0.51
CA ALA A 105 -1.51 -16.20 0.82
C ALA A 105 -2.31 -16.77 -0.36
N LEU A 106 -2.00 -16.34 -1.59
CA LEU A 106 -2.65 -16.84 -2.80
C LEU A 106 -2.33 -18.33 -3.06
N LYS A 107 -1.09 -18.76 -2.88
CA LYS A 107 -0.69 -20.17 -3.06
C LYS A 107 -1.36 -21.10 -2.06
N ASN A 108 -1.57 -20.63 -0.84
CA ASN A 108 -2.13 -21.41 0.26
C ASN A 108 -3.65 -21.24 0.39
N SER A 109 -4.30 -20.50 -0.51
CA SER A 109 -5.75 -20.39 -0.48
C SER A 109 -6.41 -21.52 -1.26
N GLU A 110 -7.45 -22.09 -0.68
CA GLU A 110 -8.31 -23.07 -1.35
C GLU A 110 -9.23 -22.42 -2.39
N LYS A 111 -9.39 -21.09 -2.33
CA LYS A 111 -10.24 -20.30 -3.23
C LYS A 111 -9.43 -19.72 -4.38
N GLN A 112 -10.10 -19.53 -5.51
CA GLN A 112 -9.56 -18.80 -6.65
C GLN A 112 -10.01 -17.34 -6.57
N TYR A 113 -9.05 -16.41 -6.66
CA TYR A 113 -9.33 -14.97 -6.64
C TYR A 113 -8.92 -14.34 -7.97
N SER A 114 -9.78 -13.48 -8.51
CA SER A 114 -9.42 -12.62 -9.65
C SER A 114 -8.40 -11.56 -9.26
N TYR A 115 -8.50 -11.04 -8.04
CA TYR A 115 -7.63 -10.02 -7.47
C TYR A 115 -7.37 -10.31 -6.00
N ALA A 116 -6.15 -10.02 -5.54
CA ALA A 116 -5.80 -10.02 -4.14
C ALA A 116 -4.97 -8.78 -3.80
N PHE A 117 -5.08 -8.34 -2.55
CA PHE A 117 -4.49 -7.10 -2.08
C PHE A 117 -3.75 -7.29 -0.77
N TRP A 118 -2.56 -6.71 -0.68
CA TRP A 118 -1.95 -6.40 0.60
C TRP A 118 -2.65 -5.18 1.19
N THR A 119 -2.98 -5.24 2.49
CA THR A 119 -3.39 -4.08 3.27
C THR A 119 -2.71 -4.13 4.62
N ASP A 120 -2.12 -3.01 5.05
CA ASP A 120 -1.63 -2.91 6.42
C ASP A 120 -2.82 -3.00 7.39
N ALA A 121 -2.69 -3.82 8.44
CA ALA A 121 -3.76 -4.00 9.44
C ALA A 121 -4.14 -2.69 10.15
N GLY A 122 -3.20 -1.74 10.22
CA GLY A 122 -3.43 -0.42 10.78
C GLY A 122 -4.35 0.45 9.93
N SER A 123 -4.57 0.14 8.66
CA SER A 123 -5.31 1.00 7.74
C SER A 123 -6.77 1.23 8.15
N PHE A 124 -7.35 0.32 8.93
CA PHE A 124 -8.75 0.37 9.37
C PHE A 124 -8.93 0.71 10.87
N ARG A 125 -7.90 1.26 11.53
CA ARG A 125 -7.92 1.57 12.98
C ARG A 125 -8.86 2.71 13.39
N LYS A 126 -9.31 3.53 12.43
CA LYS A 126 -10.23 4.65 12.66
C LYS A 126 -11.66 4.18 12.42
N GLU A 127 -12.64 4.81 13.05
CA GLU A 127 -14.05 4.54 12.79
C GLU A 127 -14.37 4.62 11.28
N HIS A 128 -15.06 3.61 10.76
CA HIS A 128 -15.37 3.51 9.33
C HIS A 128 -16.62 2.68 9.06
N ALA A 129 -17.14 2.79 7.83
CA ALA A 129 -18.28 2.05 7.31
C ALA A 129 -17.89 0.89 6.37
N TYR A 130 -16.60 0.67 6.12
CA TYR A 130 -16.09 -0.36 5.22
C TYR A 130 -16.35 -1.78 5.74
N GLN A 131 -17.53 -2.35 5.45
CA GLN A 131 -17.86 -3.74 5.81
C GLN A 131 -17.60 -4.69 4.64
N SER A 132 -18.02 -4.34 3.42
CA SER A 132 -17.85 -5.18 2.22
C SER A 132 -16.79 -4.56 1.31
N TRP A 133 -15.56 -4.50 1.80
CA TRP A 133 -14.47 -3.81 1.11
C TRP A 133 -13.31 -4.75 0.74
N PRO A 134 -12.66 -4.57 -0.42
CA PRO A 134 -13.05 -3.64 -1.50
C PRO A 134 -14.33 -4.08 -2.20
N ASP A 135 -15.04 -3.14 -2.81
CA ASP A 135 -16.20 -3.47 -3.64
C ASP A 135 -15.74 -4.12 -4.95
N SER A 136 -16.16 -5.37 -5.19
CA SER A 136 -15.71 -6.15 -6.34
C SER A 136 -16.05 -5.50 -7.69
N ALA A 137 -17.23 -4.88 -7.80
CA ALA A 137 -17.64 -4.18 -9.02
C ALA A 137 -16.76 -2.95 -9.28
N ARG A 138 -16.46 -2.18 -8.24
CA ARG A 138 -15.54 -1.04 -8.33
C ARG A 138 -14.12 -1.47 -8.68
N VAL A 139 -13.61 -2.56 -8.10
CA VAL A 139 -12.30 -3.12 -8.47
C VAL A 139 -12.26 -3.48 -9.96
N GLU A 140 -13.28 -4.19 -10.45
CA GLU A 140 -13.38 -4.56 -11.86
C GLU A 140 -13.46 -3.33 -12.78
N GLU A 141 -14.23 -2.30 -12.41
CA GLU A 141 -14.29 -1.03 -13.13
C GLU A 141 -12.91 -0.36 -13.25
N VAL A 142 -12.16 -0.30 -12.13
CA VAL A 142 -10.82 0.29 -12.08
C VAL A 142 -9.84 -0.44 -12.98
N TRP A 143 -9.87 -1.78 -13.00
CA TRP A 143 -9.01 -2.56 -13.88
C TRP A 143 -9.41 -2.44 -15.35
N ASN A 144 -10.71 -2.35 -15.66
CA ASN A 144 -11.19 -2.05 -17.01
C ASN A 144 -10.68 -0.69 -17.51
N GLU A 145 -10.78 0.35 -16.68
CA GLU A 145 -10.25 1.68 -16.99
C GLU A 145 -8.73 1.66 -17.15
N GLY A 146 -8.04 1.04 -16.19
CA GLY A 146 -6.59 0.90 -16.19
C GLY A 146 -6.05 0.22 -17.44
N SER A 147 -6.72 -0.85 -17.88
CA SER A 147 -6.34 -1.60 -19.09
C SER A 147 -6.53 -0.75 -20.35
N LYS A 148 -7.65 -0.01 -20.45
CA LYS A 148 -7.88 0.93 -21.56
C LYS A 148 -6.85 2.06 -21.60
N LEU A 149 -6.47 2.61 -20.44
CA LEU A 149 -5.52 3.72 -20.33
C LEU A 149 -4.09 3.29 -20.67
N SER A 150 -3.65 2.16 -20.15
CA SER A 150 -2.27 1.67 -20.30
C SER A 150 -2.02 0.87 -21.58
N GLY A 151 -3.08 0.30 -22.17
CA GLY A 151 -2.97 -0.71 -23.24
C GLY A 151 -2.46 -2.07 -22.75
N VAL A 152 -2.35 -2.27 -21.44
CA VAL A 152 -1.91 -3.52 -20.81
C VAL A 152 -3.15 -4.33 -20.40
N ALA A 153 -3.05 -5.66 -20.50
CA ALA A 153 -4.12 -6.57 -20.09
C ALA A 153 -4.35 -6.47 -18.57
N LYS A 154 -5.60 -6.63 -18.08
CA LYS A 154 -5.95 -6.41 -16.65
C LYS A 154 -5.16 -7.29 -15.68
N GLU A 155 -4.92 -8.50 -16.12
CA GLU A 155 -4.23 -9.62 -15.50
C GLU A 155 -2.77 -9.27 -15.28
N ASP A 156 -2.25 -8.32 -16.07
CA ASP A 156 -0.88 -7.81 -16.02
C ASP A 156 -0.75 -6.45 -15.30
N LEU A 157 -1.86 -5.90 -14.79
CA LEU A 157 -1.91 -4.62 -14.10
C LEU A 157 -1.85 -4.78 -12.58
N LEU A 158 -0.95 -4.01 -11.98
CA LEU A 158 -0.79 -3.85 -10.54
C LEU A 158 -1.35 -2.49 -10.12
N PHE A 159 -2.05 -2.44 -8.99
CA PHE A 159 -2.56 -1.20 -8.42
C PHE A 159 -1.77 -0.78 -7.21
N PHE A 160 -1.46 0.51 -7.16
CA PHE A 160 -0.95 1.21 -5.98
C PHE A 160 -1.60 2.60 -5.86
N PRO A 161 -1.98 3.06 -4.66
CA PRO A 161 -2.34 4.46 -4.44
C PRO A 161 -1.11 5.38 -4.54
N MET A 162 -1.34 6.62 -4.96
CA MET A 162 -0.31 7.66 -5.00
C MET A 162 -0.81 8.96 -4.38
N TRP A 163 0.11 9.70 -3.76
CA TRP A 163 -0.20 11.04 -3.23
C TRP A 163 0.33 12.14 -4.11
N GLU A 164 1.57 12.02 -4.56
CA GLU A 164 2.24 13.03 -5.36
C GLU A 164 2.96 12.32 -6.52
N PRO A 165 3.41 13.04 -7.56
CA PRO A 165 4.35 12.50 -8.51
C PRO A 165 5.78 12.63 -7.96
N PRO A 166 6.74 11.85 -8.45
CA PRO A 166 8.16 12.00 -8.08
C PRO A 166 8.68 13.43 -8.33
N HIS A 167 9.72 13.83 -7.60
CA HIS A 167 10.34 15.14 -7.81
C HIS A 167 10.86 15.29 -9.25
N ALA A 168 10.76 16.49 -9.84
CA ALA A 168 11.13 16.74 -11.24
C ALA A 168 12.61 16.39 -11.55
N SER A 169 13.48 16.43 -10.55
CA SER A 169 14.89 16.00 -10.67
C SER A 169 15.06 14.52 -10.99
N MET A 170 14.04 13.68 -10.73
CA MET A 170 14.06 12.25 -11.04
C MET A 170 13.81 11.95 -12.52
N ARG A 171 13.63 12.98 -13.37
CA ARG A 171 13.43 12.83 -14.81
C ARG A 171 14.51 11.98 -15.49
N ASN A 172 15.75 12.12 -15.05
CA ASN A 172 16.92 11.42 -15.59
C ASN A 172 17.45 10.34 -14.64
N TRP A 173 16.65 9.92 -13.66
CA TRP A 173 17.03 8.83 -12.76
C TRP A 173 17.23 7.53 -13.56
N GLN A 174 18.19 6.73 -13.11
CA GLN A 174 18.49 5.40 -13.62
C GLN A 174 18.57 4.46 -12.42
N ASP A 175 18.30 3.18 -12.64
CA ASP A 175 18.28 2.20 -11.56
C ASP A 175 19.61 2.00 -10.86
N THR A 176 20.72 2.26 -11.56
CA THR A 176 22.08 2.30 -10.98
C THR A 176 22.28 3.38 -9.91
N LEU A 177 21.38 4.37 -9.81
CA LEU A 177 21.40 5.37 -8.74
C LEU A 177 20.76 4.85 -7.43
N GLY A 178 20.22 3.63 -7.44
CA GLY A 178 19.57 3.03 -6.28
C GLY A 178 18.12 3.48 -6.09
N PRO A 179 17.50 3.10 -4.94
CA PRO A 179 16.11 3.42 -4.61
C PRO A 179 15.77 4.91 -4.66
N VAL A 180 14.50 5.23 -4.91
CA VAL A 180 14.02 6.61 -5.00
C VAL A 180 13.45 7.04 -3.66
N ASP A 181 14.25 7.77 -2.89
CA ASP A 181 13.89 8.27 -1.56
C ASP A 181 13.02 9.54 -1.64
N THR A 182 11.75 9.36 -2.03
CA THR A 182 10.73 10.41 -2.08
C THR A 182 9.37 9.79 -1.79
N ASP A 183 8.61 10.32 -0.84
CA ASP A 183 7.32 9.71 -0.49
C ASP A 183 6.26 10.04 -1.53
N PHE A 184 5.94 9.10 -2.43
CA PHE A 184 4.93 9.30 -3.46
C PHE A 184 4.03 8.08 -3.74
N SER A 185 4.52 6.86 -3.57
CA SER A 185 3.71 5.63 -3.63
C SER A 185 3.24 5.17 -2.25
N GLU A 186 2.01 4.66 -2.14
CA GLU A 186 1.48 4.11 -0.89
C GLU A 186 1.88 2.65 -0.67
N GLY A 187 2.86 2.43 0.20
CA GLY A 187 3.32 1.08 0.57
C GLY A 187 2.35 0.30 1.47
N SER A 188 1.31 0.94 2.02
CA SER A 188 0.32 0.29 2.90
C SER A 188 -0.73 -0.52 2.15
N PHE A 189 -0.83 -0.34 0.82
CA PHE A 189 -1.83 -1.03 -0.01
C PHE A 189 -1.36 -1.24 -1.44
N PHE A 190 -1.45 -2.48 -1.92
CA PHE A 190 -1.25 -2.82 -3.33
C PHE A 190 -1.91 -4.14 -3.68
N GLY A 191 -2.14 -4.38 -4.96
CA GLY A 191 -2.70 -5.67 -5.38
C GLY A 191 -2.95 -5.77 -6.87
N GLY A 192 -3.30 -6.98 -7.30
CA GLY A 192 -3.51 -7.32 -8.70
C GLY A 192 -3.96 -8.77 -8.83
N SER A 193 -3.93 -9.29 -10.06
CA SER A 193 -4.20 -10.70 -10.31
C SER A 193 -3.13 -11.59 -9.64
N PRO A 194 -3.40 -12.88 -9.43
CA PRO A 194 -2.38 -13.79 -8.89
C PRO A 194 -1.08 -13.84 -9.71
N GLN A 195 -1.18 -13.72 -11.03
CA GLN A 195 -0.02 -13.66 -11.91
C GLN A 195 0.78 -12.37 -11.70
N THR A 196 0.09 -11.23 -11.64
CA THR A 196 0.73 -9.93 -11.38
C THR A 196 1.36 -9.87 -10.00
N VAL A 197 0.72 -10.45 -8.96
CA VAL A 197 1.31 -10.53 -7.61
C VAL A 197 2.62 -11.31 -7.64
N ARG A 198 2.68 -12.42 -8.37
CA ARG A 198 3.91 -13.21 -8.51
C ARG A 198 5.00 -12.42 -9.23
N TRP A 199 4.66 -11.80 -10.37
CA TRP A 199 5.58 -10.92 -11.10
C TRP A 199 6.12 -9.81 -10.20
N TRP A 200 5.25 -9.16 -9.43
CA TRP A 200 5.63 -8.08 -8.52
C TRP A 200 6.60 -8.57 -7.44
N LYS A 201 6.32 -9.71 -6.80
CA LYS A 201 7.21 -10.32 -5.81
C LYS A 201 8.58 -10.62 -6.39
N GLU A 202 8.64 -11.25 -7.57
CA GLU A 202 9.90 -11.58 -8.24
C GLU A 202 10.70 -10.33 -8.62
N LEU A 203 10.03 -9.33 -9.18
CA LEU A 203 10.65 -8.06 -9.54
C LEU A 203 11.15 -7.30 -8.31
N PHE A 204 10.37 -7.27 -7.24
CA PHE A 204 10.73 -6.62 -5.99
C PHE A 204 12.00 -7.22 -5.40
N TYR A 205 12.08 -8.55 -5.26
CA TYR A 205 13.26 -9.19 -4.70
C TYR A 205 14.47 -9.13 -5.63
N LEU A 206 14.28 -9.15 -6.95
CA LEU A 206 15.37 -8.94 -7.91
C LEU A 206 16.11 -7.61 -7.65
N TYR A 207 15.36 -6.51 -7.50
CA TYR A 207 15.97 -5.20 -7.24
C TYR A 207 16.38 -4.98 -5.79
N HIS A 208 15.62 -5.52 -4.83
CA HIS A 208 16.00 -5.51 -3.42
C HIS A 208 17.37 -6.16 -3.22
N ASP A 209 17.56 -7.37 -3.74
CA ASP A 209 18.78 -8.14 -3.54
C ASP A 209 19.96 -7.50 -4.27
N HIS A 210 19.73 -6.99 -5.49
CA HIS A 210 20.75 -6.23 -6.22
C HIS A 210 21.23 -5.01 -5.42
N TYR A 211 20.32 -4.13 -4.99
CA TYR A 211 20.68 -2.95 -4.22
C TYR A 211 21.33 -3.29 -2.89
N LEU A 212 20.86 -4.34 -2.22
CA LEU A 212 21.47 -4.85 -1.00
C LEU A 212 22.92 -5.31 -1.24
N THR A 213 23.20 -6.01 -2.35
CA THR A 213 24.56 -6.47 -2.69
C THR A 213 25.52 -5.34 -3.01
N GLU A 214 25.01 -4.22 -3.55
CA GLU A 214 25.76 -2.99 -3.79
C GLU A 214 25.95 -2.14 -2.51
N GLY A 215 25.45 -2.61 -1.36
CA GLY A 215 25.51 -1.87 -0.09
C GLY A 215 24.58 -0.66 -0.03
N ILE A 216 23.58 -0.58 -0.91
CA ILE A 216 22.60 0.49 -0.96
C ILE A 216 21.49 0.21 0.06
N PHE A 217 20.99 1.25 0.73
CA PHE A 217 19.94 1.14 1.73
C PHE A 217 18.60 0.67 1.12
N VAL A 218 18.10 -0.48 1.56
CA VAL A 218 16.80 -1.06 1.15
C VAL A 218 15.84 -1.30 2.32
N GLY A 219 16.09 -0.67 3.48
CA GLY A 219 15.28 -0.90 4.68
C GLY A 219 13.82 -0.43 4.55
N LYS A 220 13.57 0.62 3.76
CA LYS A 220 12.24 1.18 3.52
C LYS A 220 11.70 0.68 2.18
N ASP A 221 10.69 -0.18 2.20
CA ASP A 221 10.06 -0.75 1.00
C ASP A 221 9.64 0.32 -0.01
N GLN A 222 9.05 1.42 0.48
CA GLN A 222 8.54 2.51 -0.34
C GLN A 222 9.59 3.08 -1.31
N THR A 223 10.87 3.19 -0.91
CA THR A 223 11.90 3.76 -1.80
C THR A 223 12.21 2.84 -2.97
N LEU A 224 12.13 1.52 -2.75
CA LEU A 224 12.26 0.51 -3.78
C LEU A 224 11.01 0.46 -4.67
N ILE A 225 9.80 0.51 -4.08
CA ILE A 225 8.53 0.57 -4.82
C ILE A 225 8.55 1.76 -5.80
N ASN A 226 8.99 2.92 -5.33
CA ASN A 226 9.14 4.13 -6.16
C ASN A 226 10.10 3.95 -7.34
N ALA A 227 11.24 3.27 -7.14
CA ALA A 227 12.17 2.96 -8.22
C ALA A 227 11.50 2.07 -9.28
N LEU A 228 10.74 1.06 -8.84
CA LEU A 228 9.99 0.17 -9.73
C LEU A 228 8.87 0.90 -10.49
N PHE A 229 8.29 1.97 -9.91
CA PHE A 229 7.35 2.83 -10.64
C PHE A 229 8.00 3.55 -11.81
N LEU A 230 9.26 3.99 -11.66
CA LEU A 230 9.98 4.64 -12.75
C LEU A 230 10.37 3.64 -13.84
N LEU A 231 10.71 2.41 -13.46
CA LEU A 231 11.14 1.36 -14.40
C LEU A 231 9.98 0.70 -15.16
N TYR A 232 8.87 0.41 -14.48
CA TYR A 232 7.74 -0.36 -15.04
C TYR A 232 6.40 0.39 -15.00
N PRO A 233 6.32 1.69 -15.34
CA PRO A 233 5.13 2.51 -15.11
C PRO A 233 3.91 2.11 -15.96
N SER A 234 4.10 1.37 -17.06
CA SER A 234 2.99 0.91 -17.89
C SER A 234 2.19 -0.23 -17.26
N ARG A 235 2.80 -0.99 -16.34
CA ARG A 235 2.14 -2.11 -15.64
C ARG A 235 1.46 -1.69 -14.35
N ILE A 236 1.52 -0.41 -14.00
CA ILE A 236 1.02 0.09 -12.72
C ILE A 236 -0.07 1.12 -12.98
N ILE A 237 -1.22 0.89 -12.36
CA ILE A 237 -2.33 1.83 -12.31
C ILE A 237 -2.49 2.37 -10.89
N THR A 238 -3.09 3.55 -10.79
CA THR A 238 -3.13 4.29 -9.54
C THR A 238 -4.38 5.14 -9.39
N VAL A 239 -4.61 5.56 -8.16
CA VAL A 239 -5.42 6.72 -7.82
C VAL A 239 -4.47 7.78 -7.26
N TRP A 240 -4.42 8.95 -7.90
CA TRP A 240 -3.60 10.08 -7.45
C TRP A 240 -4.49 11.09 -6.71
N VAL A 241 -4.41 11.10 -5.38
CA VAL A 241 -5.36 11.87 -4.54
C VAL A 241 -5.22 13.39 -4.72
N THR A 242 -4.04 13.89 -5.09
CA THR A 242 -3.80 15.31 -5.33
C THR A 242 -3.67 15.67 -6.82
N ASP A 243 -4.13 14.80 -7.74
CA ASP A 243 -4.07 15.06 -9.20
C ASP A 243 -4.61 16.46 -9.53
N PRO A 244 -3.77 17.45 -9.86
CA PRO A 244 -4.20 18.83 -10.04
C PRO A 244 -5.20 18.96 -11.19
N ASP A 245 -5.20 18.02 -12.12
CA ASP A 245 -6.07 17.97 -13.29
C ASP A 245 -7.34 17.13 -13.04
N ALA A 246 -7.59 16.68 -11.81
CA ALA A 246 -8.79 15.95 -11.47
C ALA A 246 -10.02 16.87 -11.61
N PRO A 247 -11.05 16.48 -12.39
CA PRO A 247 -12.29 17.27 -12.49
C PRO A 247 -12.94 17.53 -11.13
N ALA A 248 -12.72 16.62 -10.17
CA ALA A 248 -13.19 16.72 -8.79
C ALA A 248 -12.65 17.95 -8.03
N HIS A 249 -11.54 18.56 -8.47
CA HIS A 249 -10.98 19.76 -7.85
C HIS A 249 -11.78 21.03 -8.15
N GLN A 250 -12.57 21.05 -9.23
CA GLN A 250 -13.30 22.23 -9.63
C GLN A 250 -14.34 22.63 -8.56
N GLY A 251 -14.28 23.89 -8.12
CA GLY A 251 -15.19 24.45 -7.13
C GLY A 251 -14.93 24.03 -5.67
N LEU A 252 -13.76 23.47 -5.35
CA LEU A 252 -13.35 23.25 -3.95
C LEU A 252 -12.75 24.51 -3.32
N ILE A 253 -13.09 24.76 -2.06
CA ILE A 253 -12.47 25.81 -1.25
C ILE A 253 -11.25 25.20 -0.54
N THR A 254 -10.10 25.24 -1.21
CA THR A 254 -8.85 24.56 -0.80
C THR A 254 -8.26 25.04 0.53
N SER A 255 -8.66 26.21 1.04
CA SER A 255 -8.17 26.74 2.33
C SER A 255 -8.78 26.05 3.55
N VAL A 256 -9.80 25.21 3.36
CA VAL A 256 -10.52 24.52 4.44
C VAL A 256 -10.46 22.99 4.29
N GLU A 257 -10.20 22.49 3.09
CA GLU A 257 -10.37 21.08 2.74
C GLU A 257 -9.15 20.50 1.99
N GLY A 258 -9.00 19.17 2.02
CA GLY A 258 -8.03 18.49 1.19
C GLY A 258 -8.39 18.56 -0.30
N SER A 259 -7.49 18.06 -1.16
CA SER A 259 -7.63 18.16 -2.63
C SER A 259 -8.94 17.57 -3.16
N LEU A 260 -9.60 16.65 -2.45
CA LEU A 260 -10.86 16.03 -2.86
C LEU A 260 -12.03 16.34 -1.89
N GLY A 261 -11.91 17.40 -1.09
CA GLY A 261 -12.87 17.76 -0.07
C GLY A 261 -12.58 17.09 1.28
N SER A 262 -13.62 16.87 2.07
CA SER A 262 -13.51 16.32 3.43
C SER A 262 -13.41 14.78 3.43
N CYS A 263 -12.24 14.25 3.06
CA CYS A 263 -11.97 12.81 2.85
C CYS A 263 -11.31 12.06 4.01
N GLY A 264 -11.31 12.62 5.22
CA GLY A 264 -10.59 12.04 6.35
C GLY A 264 -9.08 12.08 6.14
N ASP A 265 -8.42 10.94 6.33
CA ASP A 265 -6.96 10.82 6.19
C ASP A 265 -6.60 10.44 4.75
N ASN A 266 -5.92 11.34 4.03
CA ASN A 266 -5.54 11.11 2.64
C ASN A 266 -4.64 9.88 2.45
N TRP A 267 -3.93 9.46 3.50
CA TRP A 267 -3.15 8.22 3.50
C TRP A 267 -4.03 7.00 3.15
N TYR A 268 -5.29 6.97 3.63
CA TYR A 268 -6.21 5.85 3.42
C TYR A 268 -7.32 6.13 2.39
N TYR A 269 -7.15 7.14 1.53
CA TYR A 269 -8.17 7.53 0.55
C TYR A 269 -8.59 6.38 -0.38
N TYR A 270 -7.68 5.44 -0.68
CA TYR A 270 -7.97 4.25 -1.50
C TYR A 270 -9.11 3.40 -0.93
N GLN A 271 -9.32 3.39 0.39
CA GLN A 271 -10.43 2.67 1.02
C GLN A 271 -11.77 3.24 0.55
N PHE A 272 -11.93 4.55 0.66
CA PHE A 272 -13.10 5.27 0.17
C PHE A 272 -13.26 5.08 -1.34
N TRP A 273 -12.17 5.18 -2.10
CA TRP A 273 -12.21 5.13 -3.55
C TRP A 273 -12.62 3.76 -4.11
N LEU A 274 -12.15 2.67 -3.48
CA LEU A 274 -12.49 1.28 -3.81
C LEU A 274 -13.81 0.78 -3.17
N SER A 275 -14.53 1.63 -2.46
CA SER A 275 -15.83 1.28 -1.87
C SER A 275 -16.98 1.48 -2.85
N ASP A 276 -18.10 0.78 -2.60
CA ASP A 276 -19.36 0.99 -3.30
C ASP A 276 -19.95 2.39 -3.01
N VAL A 277 -21.03 2.76 -3.73
CA VAL A 277 -21.68 4.06 -3.58
C VAL A 277 -22.30 4.26 -2.18
N GLN A 278 -22.93 3.25 -1.62
CA GLN A 278 -23.59 3.31 -0.31
C GLN A 278 -22.56 3.50 0.81
N THR A 279 -21.50 2.70 0.82
CA THR A 279 -20.39 2.78 1.79
C THR A 279 -19.71 4.14 1.72
N ARG A 280 -19.45 4.68 0.52
CA ARG A 280 -18.92 6.04 0.34
C ARG A 280 -19.85 7.11 0.93
N ASN A 281 -21.16 6.98 0.73
CA ASN A 281 -22.12 7.91 1.30
C ASN A 281 -22.16 7.85 2.83
N GLN A 282 -22.00 6.66 3.42
CA GLN A 282 -21.88 6.51 4.87
C GLN A 282 -20.60 7.17 5.41
N MET A 283 -19.45 6.97 4.74
CA MET A 283 -18.20 7.63 5.11
C MET A 283 -18.30 9.17 5.02
N ARG A 284 -18.93 9.71 3.98
CA ARG A 284 -19.19 11.16 3.87
C ARG A 284 -20.01 11.68 5.04
N LYS A 285 -21.06 10.96 5.45
CA LYS A 285 -21.87 11.32 6.62
C LYS A 285 -21.03 11.31 7.90
N LEU A 286 -20.23 10.27 8.10
CA LEU A 286 -19.34 10.13 9.26
C LEU A 286 -18.33 11.28 9.35
N TRP A 287 -17.66 11.63 8.25
CA TRP A 287 -16.69 12.73 8.25
C TRP A 287 -17.34 14.10 8.44
N ASN A 288 -18.57 14.28 7.93
CA ASN A 288 -19.32 15.50 8.15
C ASN A 288 -19.83 15.63 9.60
N SER A 289 -20.14 14.53 10.30
CA SER A 289 -20.64 14.58 11.69
C SER A 289 -19.55 14.86 12.73
N ILE A 290 -18.29 14.53 12.45
CA ILE A 290 -17.18 14.69 13.41
C ILE A 290 -16.79 16.18 13.62
N SER A 291 -17.24 17.09 12.75
CA SER A 291 -16.74 18.48 12.71
C SER A 291 -17.63 19.51 13.41
N TRP A 292 -17.87 19.32 14.71
CA TRP A 292 -18.64 20.27 15.52
C TRP A 292 -17.99 21.67 15.64
N PHE A 293 -16.66 21.77 15.49
CA PHE A 293 -15.90 23.03 15.58
C PHE A 293 -15.94 23.93 14.33
N GLN A 294 -16.58 23.52 13.23
CA GLN A 294 -16.63 24.31 11.98
C GLN A 294 -18.04 24.38 11.37
N TRP A 295 -19.09 24.30 12.20
CA TRP A 295 -20.49 24.24 11.77
C TRP A 295 -20.93 25.41 10.86
N TRP A 296 -20.21 26.54 10.88
CA TRP A 296 -20.51 27.72 10.05
C TRP A 296 -19.83 27.74 8.67
N LYS A 297 -18.97 26.77 8.33
CA LYS A 297 -18.30 26.70 7.03
C LYS A 297 -18.99 25.66 6.14
N GLU A 298 -19.37 26.04 4.92
CA GLU A 298 -19.76 25.08 3.90
C GLU A 298 -18.56 24.18 3.58
N ARG A 299 -18.76 22.86 3.71
CA ARG A 299 -17.75 21.83 3.44
C ARG A 299 -18.16 21.03 2.21
N SER A 300 -17.24 20.83 1.29
CA SER A 300 -17.41 19.90 0.20
C SER A 300 -17.24 18.47 0.72
N THR A 301 -18.25 17.65 0.47
CA THR A 301 -18.16 16.22 0.73
C THR A 301 -17.02 15.59 -0.04
N CYS A 302 -16.39 14.55 0.51
CA CYS A 302 -15.34 13.80 -0.19
C CYS A 302 -15.76 13.36 -1.61
N ARG A 303 -14.92 13.65 -2.60
CA ARG A 303 -15.17 13.39 -4.01
C ARG A 303 -14.32 12.23 -4.53
N LEU A 304 -14.80 11.61 -5.61
CA LEU A 304 -14.02 10.60 -6.34
C LEU A 304 -13.09 11.28 -7.33
N THR A 305 -11.88 10.76 -7.45
CA THR A 305 -11.00 11.04 -8.59
C THR A 305 -10.97 9.84 -9.54
N ARG A 306 -10.23 9.97 -10.64
CA ARG A 306 -10.13 8.98 -11.72
C ARG A 306 -9.01 7.96 -11.49
N THR A 307 -9.11 6.83 -12.17
CA THR A 307 -7.99 5.91 -12.38
C THR A 307 -6.98 6.55 -13.33
N LEU A 308 -5.69 6.35 -13.08
CA LEU A 308 -4.59 6.77 -13.94
C LEU A 308 -3.62 5.62 -14.17
N SER A 309 -2.90 5.60 -15.28
CA SER A 309 -1.66 4.83 -15.35
C SER A 309 -0.53 5.63 -14.67
N VAL A 310 0.41 4.95 -14.02
CA VAL A 310 1.60 5.63 -13.48
C VAL A 310 2.38 6.29 -14.61
N LYS A 311 2.41 5.68 -15.81
CA LYS A 311 3.03 6.27 -17.00
C LYS A 311 2.43 7.64 -17.35
N ASP A 312 1.12 7.82 -17.26
CA ASP A 312 0.48 9.11 -17.51
C ASP A 312 0.90 10.15 -16.47
N VAL A 313 0.95 9.76 -15.19
CA VAL A 313 1.42 10.62 -14.10
C VAL A 313 2.87 11.07 -14.36
N LEU A 314 3.75 10.15 -14.73
CA LEU A 314 5.15 10.44 -15.04
C LEU A 314 5.31 11.29 -16.31
N ASN A 315 4.50 11.07 -17.34
CA ASN A 315 4.50 11.91 -18.55
C ASN A 315 4.03 13.35 -18.25
N ARG A 316 3.04 13.53 -17.37
CA ARG A 316 2.66 14.88 -16.90
C ARG A 316 3.78 15.53 -16.11
N ARG A 317 4.50 14.76 -15.29
CA ARG A 317 5.57 15.27 -14.43
C ARG A 317 6.87 15.59 -15.17
N PHE A 318 7.29 14.72 -16.08
CA PHE A 318 8.60 14.79 -16.75
C PHE A 318 8.51 15.25 -18.22
N GLY A 319 7.29 15.43 -18.73
CA GLY A 319 6.98 15.83 -20.10
C GLY A 319 6.61 14.65 -21.00
N ALA A 320 5.76 14.90 -21.99
CA ALA A 320 5.16 13.87 -22.85
C ALA A 320 6.16 13.03 -23.67
N LYS A 321 7.42 13.46 -23.78
CA LYS A 321 8.51 12.73 -24.46
C LYS A 321 9.36 11.91 -23.49
N TRP A 322 9.04 11.91 -22.19
CA TRP A 322 9.76 11.09 -21.23
C TRP A 322 9.51 9.61 -21.53
N SER A 323 10.55 8.81 -21.36
CA SER A 323 10.49 7.35 -21.46
C SER A 323 11.06 6.75 -20.18
N PRO A 324 10.51 5.62 -19.71
CA PRO A 324 11.10 4.88 -18.60
C PRO A 324 12.59 4.58 -18.88
N PRO A 325 13.47 4.66 -17.87
CA PRO A 325 14.83 4.17 -18.02
C PRO A 325 14.82 2.67 -18.31
N THR A 326 15.83 2.20 -19.05
CA THR A 326 16.04 0.77 -19.26
C THR A 326 16.58 0.17 -17.97
N GLY A 327 15.93 -0.89 -17.46
CA GLY A 327 16.45 -1.62 -16.32
C GLY A 327 17.79 -2.29 -16.64
N SER A 328 18.75 -2.18 -15.74
CA SER A 328 20.07 -2.82 -15.80
C SER A 328 20.01 -4.33 -15.53
N LEU A 329 18.95 -4.79 -14.86
CA LEU A 329 18.74 -6.19 -14.51
C LEU A 329 17.86 -6.91 -15.54
N PRO A 330 17.98 -8.24 -15.67
CA PRO A 330 17.13 -9.03 -16.56
C PRO A 330 15.65 -8.81 -16.27
N SER A 331 14.84 -8.67 -17.31
CA SER A 331 13.38 -8.56 -17.14
C SER A 331 12.81 -9.84 -16.55
N VAL A 332 11.93 -9.72 -15.57
CA VAL A 332 11.09 -10.82 -15.12
C VAL A 332 10.07 -11.14 -16.23
N PRO A 333 10.01 -12.38 -16.75
CA PRO A 333 9.08 -12.74 -17.81
C PRO A 333 7.63 -12.43 -17.42
N SER A 334 6.85 -11.89 -18.36
CA SER A 334 5.39 -12.01 -18.31
C SER A 334 5.03 -13.48 -18.55
N SER A 335 4.32 -14.08 -17.60
CA SER A 335 3.97 -15.51 -17.62
C SER A 335 2.97 -15.85 -18.73
#